data_AF-A0A9D8MV07-F1
#
_entry.id   AF-A0A9D8MV07-F1
#
_cell.length_a   1.000
_cell.length_b   1.000
_cell.length_c   1.000
_cell.angle_alpha   90.00
_cell.angle_beta   90.00
_cell.angle_gamma   90.00
#
_symmetry.space_group_name_H-M   'P 1'
#
loop_
_entity.id
_entity.type
_entity.pdbx_description
1 polymer ?
#
loop_
_entity_poly.entity_id
_entity_poly.type
_entity_poly.pdbx_seq_one_letter_code
_entity_poly.pdbx_strand_id
1 'polypeptide(L)'
;VSMKENRYTEGIKTAYRELLRASRNGFTESEYQRFKDEYLSQIDAAYEARDKRTNTSFVNAYVRHFLDNVPAAGIEYMHQLMHQIVPNLPLSMINSALAELPQENRAVLVFMPEKEGLTCPTEQEILQAMAEVDAEDITAFTEEVSTEPLVPELKSKVKVKKITDDIYGAKLITLSNGMKIHVKQTDYSPNKIIFRATSWGGNSLYSDDEYINTGNVNLVRQGGLGNFSAINLGKKLAGIQAGASASVGARTEGIEGNCVKKDLETMLQLTYLCFTSPRRDDDAFTSHIERSRNALKNQELNPQTTLQDSIISVVYDNDVRAKRVKEEDLDRINYDRLLEIYRERFANAGDFEFYMVGDVNADSVAPLLAKYLGALPTKGKKEKYKVIDQRMTKGERECYFTKEQDTPNSLNVFIYHAPMKETLRNDILVDMLQQAMTMLYTETVREDEGGAYGVPVNAGLSDYPEEIANVQIVLPTAPEKRIAMTSIINDGIKQMMEQGPSEENLGKIKEYMLRSHQEDLKNNGYWMNSLVSKTRYDQEFVEGYEECVQSITADDIKQVAQLIFGSGNRLVVGMETPKEK
;
A
#
# COMPACT_ATOMS: atom_id res chain seq x y z
N VAL A 1 6.76 -21.08 5.01
CA VAL A 1 8.23 -21.25 5.17
C VAL A 1 8.91 -20.56 4.00
N SER A 2 9.86 -19.64 4.24
CA SER A 2 10.72 -19.10 3.17
C SER A 2 11.93 -20.01 3.04
N MET A 3 12.19 -20.55 1.85
CA MET A 3 13.32 -21.46 1.63
C MET A 3 14.54 -20.66 1.15
N LYS A 4 15.72 -20.93 1.72
CA LYS A 4 17.00 -20.40 1.22
C LYS A 4 17.43 -21.22 -0.01
N GLU A 5 18.15 -20.59 -0.94
CA GLU A 5 18.74 -21.29 -2.10
C GLU A 5 19.52 -22.53 -1.63
N ASN A 6 19.32 -23.67 -2.32
CA ASN A 6 19.95 -24.96 -2.01
C ASN A 6 19.71 -25.52 -0.58
N ARG A 7 18.71 -25.01 0.15
CA ARG A 7 18.23 -25.60 1.44
C ARG A 7 16.78 -26.07 1.37
N TYR A 8 16.39 -26.59 0.21
CA TYR A 8 15.02 -27.08 -0.06
C TYR A 8 14.60 -28.19 0.90
N THR A 9 15.48 -29.13 1.20
CA THR A 9 15.22 -30.25 2.14
C THR A 9 14.84 -29.73 3.51
N GLU A 10 15.53 -28.72 4.04
CA GLU A 10 15.20 -28.12 5.34
C GLU A 10 13.91 -27.33 5.31
N GLY A 11 13.63 -26.61 4.20
CA GLY A 11 12.38 -25.91 4.00
C GLY A 11 11.17 -26.85 4.00
N ILE A 12 11.28 -27.96 3.27
CA ILE A 12 10.27 -29.04 3.24
C ILE A 12 10.11 -29.64 4.63
N LYS A 13 11.20 -30.01 5.30
CA LYS A 13 11.15 -30.54 6.66
C LYS A 13 10.46 -29.59 7.62
N THR A 14 10.75 -28.29 7.54
CA THR A 14 10.13 -27.28 8.42
C THR A 14 8.64 -27.16 8.17
N ALA A 15 8.20 -27.06 6.91
CA ALA A 15 6.78 -26.96 6.58
C ALA A 15 6.03 -28.24 6.99
N TYR A 16 6.61 -29.40 6.68
CA TYR A 16 6.03 -30.69 6.99
C TYR A 16 5.99 -30.98 8.50
N ARG A 17 7.02 -30.57 9.25
CA ARG A 17 7.05 -30.67 10.71
C ARG A 17 5.93 -29.87 11.36
N GLU A 18 5.66 -28.65 10.91
CA GLU A 18 4.56 -27.84 11.47
C GLU A 18 3.18 -28.42 11.10
N LEU A 19 3.02 -28.99 9.91
CA LEU A 19 1.81 -29.75 9.56
C LEU A 19 1.62 -30.96 10.48
N LEU A 20 2.67 -31.75 10.69
CA LEU A 20 2.62 -32.90 11.59
C LEU A 20 2.45 -32.49 13.06
N ARG A 21 3.01 -31.35 13.47
CA ARG A 21 2.79 -30.81 14.83
C ARG A 21 1.29 -30.59 15.04
N ALA A 22 0.61 -29.94 14.10
CA ALA A 22 -0.84 -29.72 14.16
C ALA A 22 -1.65 -31.02 14.03
N SER A 23 -1.26 -31.94 13.13
CA SER A 23 -1.97 -33.21 12.92
C SER A 23 -1.84 -34.17 14.11
N ARG A 24 -0.65 -34.25 14.73
CA ARG A 24 -0.36 -35.17 15.86
C ARG A 24 -0.79 -34.61 17.20
N ASN A 25 -0.62 -33.30 17.43
CA ASN A 25 -0.84 -32.69 18.74
C ASN A 25 -2.10 -31.80 18.79
N GLY A 26 -2.70 -31.48 17.65
CA GLY A 26 -3.82 -30.55 17.55
C GLY A 26 -3.43 -29.08 17.72
N PHE A 27 -4.41 -28.20 17.55
CA PHE A 27 -4.31 -26.80 17.96
C PHE A 27 -4.58 -26.62 19.45
N THR A 28 -4.05 -25.54 20.01
CA THR A 28 -4.34 -25.11 21.38
C THR A 28 -5.68 -24.39 21.51
N GLU A 29 -6.23 -24.33 22.73
CA GLU A 29 -7.48 -23.61 23.00
C GLU A 29 -7.37 -22.11 22.68
N SER A 30 -6.20 -21.50 22.94
CA SER A 30 -5.97 -20.09 22.65
C SER A 30 -5.89 -19.79 21.15
N GLU A 31 -5.28 -20.68 20.35
CA GLU A 31 -5.30 -20.58 18.88
C GLU A 31 -6.72 -20.65 18.33
N TYR A 32 -7.50 -21.61 18.84
CA TYR A 32 -8.87 -21.82 18.37
C TYR A 32 -9.81 -20.69 18.79
N GLN A 33 -9.70 -20.22 20.03
CA GLN A 33 -10.48 -19.08 20.50
C GLN A 33 -10.18 -17.82 19.68
N ARG A 34 -8.89 -17.54 19.40
CA ARG A 34 -8.48 -16.45 18.51
C ARG A 34 -9.13 -16.55 17.13
N PHE A 35 -9.10 -17.73 16.52
CA PHE A 35 -9.74 -17.93 15.22
C PHE A 35 -11.24 -17.64 15.26
N LYS A 36 -11.96 -18.13 16.29
CA LYS A 36 -13.40 -17.88 16.46
C LYS A 36 -13.69 -16.38 16.62
N ASP A 37 -12.91 -15.69 17.45
CA ASP A 37 -13.09 -14.27 17.71
C ASP A 37 -12.82 -13.42 16.46
N GLU A 38 -11.76 -13.72 15.70
CA GLU A 38 -11.45 -13.07 14.42
C GLU A 38 -12.55 -13.32 13.40
N TYR A 39 -13.01 -14.56 13.26
CA TYR A 39 -14.05 -14.94 12.31
C TYR A 39 -15.38 -14.25 12.61
N LEU A 40 -15.88 -14.33 13.84
CA LEU A 40 -17.14 -13.70 14.24
C LEU A 40 -17.06 -12.18 14.14
N SER A 41 -15.94 -11.58 14.52
CA SER A 41 -15.72 -10.13 14.39
C SER A 41 -15.84 -9.68 12.92
N GLN A 42 -15.26 -10.43 11.97
CA GLN A 42 -15.40 -10.12 10.54
C GLN A 42 -16.85 -10.23 10.06
N ILE A 43 -17.60 -11.22 10.55
CA ILE A 43 -19.02 -11.40 10.23
C ILE A 43 -19.87 -10.25 10.79
N ASP A 44 -19.61 -9.81 12.03
CA ASP A 44 -20.28 -8.65 12.65
C ASP A 44 -20.05 -7.39 11.82
N ALA A 45 -18.78 -7.12 11.45
CA ALA A 45 -18.44 -5.95 10.66
C ALA A 45 -19.11 -5.96 9.28
N ALA A 46 -19.20 -7.13 8.63
CA ALA A 46 -19.90 -7.29 7.36
C ALA A 46 -21.42 -7.11 7.52
N TYR A 47 -22.01 -7.59 8.62
CA TYR A 47 -23.43 -7.41 8.92
C TYR A 47 -23.78 -5.95 9.20
N GLU A 48 -22.99 -5.22 9.98
CA GLU A 48 -23.19 -3.79 10.22
C GLU A 48 -23.06 -2.96 8.94
N ALA A 49 -22.19 -3.37 8.01
CA ALA A 49 -22.00 -2.71 6.72
C ALA A 49 -22.98 -3.18 5.61
N ARG A 50 -23.99 -3.99 5.94
CA ARG A 50 -24.82 -4.71 4.93
C ARG A 50 -25.56 -3.81 3.96
N ASP A 51 -25.99 -2.63 4.39
CA ASP A 51 -26.75 -1.67 3.57
C ASP A 51 -25.86 -0.81 2.65
N LYS A 52 -24.53 -0.98 2.73
CA LYS A 52 -23.52 -0.19 2.01
C LYS A 52 -22.54 -1.07 1.23
N ARG A 53 -23.01 -2.22 0.75
CA ARG A 53 -22.21 -3.18 -0.03
C ARG A 53 -22.04 -2.73 -1.49
N THR A 54 -20.88 -3.04 -2.06
CA THR A 54 -20.58 -2.75 -3.46
C THR A 54 -21.18 -3.81 -4.41
N ASN A 55 -21.43 -3.42 -5.66
CA ASN A 55 -21.90 -4.34 -6.71
C ASN A 55 -20.98 -5.56 -6.86
N THR A 56 -19.65 -5.36 -6.80
CA THR A 56 -18.65 -6.43 -6.86
C THR A 56 -18.86 -7.51 -5.79
N SER A 57 -19.32 -7.12 -4.59
CA SER A 57 -19.62 -8.08 -3.51
C SER A 57 -20.78 -9.03 -3.88
N PHE A 58 -21.80 -8.50 -4.56
CA PHE A 58 -22.94 -9.30 -5.03
C PHE A 58 -22.56 -10.17 -6.22
N VAL A 59 -21.87 -9.60 -7.21
CA VAL A 59 -21.40 -10.33 -8.40
C VAL A 59 -20.56 -11.53 -7.98
N ASN A 60 -19.57 -11.35 -7.10
CA ASN A 60 -18.73 -12.44 -6.64
C ASN A 60 -19.52 -13.55 -5.92
N ALA A 61 -20.55 -13.19 -5.14
CA ALA A 61 -21.40 -14.17 -4.48
C ALA A 61 -22.22 -15.00 -5.47
N TYR A 62 -22.80 -14.37 -6.50
CA TYR A 62 -23.60 -15.05 -7.51
C TYR A 62 -22.75 -15.88 -8.49
N VAL A 63 -21.56 -15.40 -8.84
CA VAL A 63 -20.62 -16.17 -9.65
C VAL A 63 -20.23 -17.46 -8.93
N ARG A 64 -19.90 -17.40 -7.64
CA ARG A 64 -19.61 -18.61 -6.84
C ARG A 64 -20.84 -19.51 -6.69
N HIS A 65 -22.03 -18.93 -6.55
CA HIS A 65 -23.25 -19.71 -6.52
C HIS A 65 -23.46 -20.51 -7.82
N PHE A 66 -23.21 -19.87 -8.97
CA PHE A 66 -23.36 -20.50 -10.27
C PHE A 66 -22.26 -21.53 -10.57
N LEU A 67 -21.00 -21.20 -10.29
CA LEU A 67 -19.85 -22.04 -10.63
C LEU A 67 -19.61 -23.17 -9.62
N ASP A 68 -19.77 -22.89 -8.32
CA ASP A 68 -19.33 -23.77 -7.24
C ASP A 68 -20.51 -24.32 -6.42
N ASN A 69 -21.76 -24.00 -6.79
CA ASN A 69 -22.98 -24.37 -6.07
C ASN A 69 -22.98 -23.92 -4.59
N VAL A 70 -22.26 -22.83 -4.27
CA VAL A 70 -22.23 -22.25 -2.92
C VAL A 70 -23.48 -21.38 -2.71
N PRO A 71 -24.32 -21.62 -1.68
CA PRO A 71 -25.52 -20.81 -1.48
C PRO A 71 -25.22 -19.32 -1.25
N ALA A 72 -25.88 -18.44 -2.01
CA ALA A 72 -25.79 -16.98 -1.84
C ALA A 72 -26.80 -16.45 -0.82
N ALA A 73 -26.80 -16.99 0.42
CA ALA A 73 -27.83 -16.75 1.44
C ALA A 73 -27.86 -15.32 2.03
N GLY A 74 -26.84 -14.50 1.75
CA GLY A 74 -26.74 -13.13 2.24
C GLY A 74 -26.17 -13.02 3.67
N ILE A 75 -25.68 -11.84 4.02
CA ILE A 75 -24.94 -11.64 5.27
C ILE A 75 -25.82 -11.72 6.51
N GLU A 76 -27.11 -11.40 6.43
CA GLU A 76 -28.02 -11.46 7.58
C GLU A 76 -28.24 -12.90 8.05
N TYR A 77 -28.50 -13.80 7.10
CA TYR A 77 -28.61 -15.23 7.39
C TYR A 77 -27.27 -15.79 7.87
N MET A 78 -26.17 -15.47 7.18
CA MET A 78 -24.83 -15.93 7.56
C MET A 78 -24.44 -15.46 8.96
N HIS A 79 -24.77 -14.22 9.33
CA HIS A 79 -24.51 -13.69 10.67
C HIS A 79 -25.23 -14.53 11.73
N GLN A 80 -26.54 -14.73 11.59
CA GLN A 80 -27.32 -15.54 12.54
C GLN A 80 -26.80 -16.98 12.62
N LEU A 81 -26.54 -17.61 11.48
CA LEU A 81 -26.08 -18.99 11.40
C LEU A 81 -24.68 -19.16 12.01
N MET A 82 -23.74 -18.28 11.68
CA MET A 82 -22.37 -18.39 12.18
C MET A 82 -22.27 -18.11 13.68
N HIS A 83 -23.06 -17.17 14.21
CA HIS A 83 -23.16 -16.97 15.66
C HIS A 83 -23.76 -18.16 16.42
N GLN A 84 -24.56 -18.99 15.76
CA GLN A 84 -25.07 -20.24 16.34
C GLN A 84 -24.07 -21.38 16.21
N ILE A 85 -23.38 -21.51 15.08
CA ILE A 85 -22.49 -22.64 14.81
C ILE A 85 -21.15 -22.46 15.52
N VAL A 86 -20.48 -21.33 15.34
CA VAL A 86 -19.06 -21.14 15.73
C VAL A 86 -18.83 -21.35 17.22
N PRO A 87 -19.65 -20.82 18.15
CA PRO A 87 -19.47 -21.07 19.58
C PRO A 87 -19.69 -22.53 19.99
N ASN A 88 -20.46 -23.29 19.19
CA ASN A 88 -20.83 -24.67 19.47
C ASN A 88 -19.92 -25.70 18.77
N LEU A 89 -18.95 -25.27 17.97
CA LEU A 89 -17.94 -26.15 17.40
C LEU A 89 -16.84 -26.39 18.47
N PRO A 90 -16.67 -27.63 18.95
CA PRO A 90 -15.65 -27.91 19.95
C PRO A 90 -14.27 -28.08 19.30
N LEU A 91 -13.21 -27.64 19.99
CA LEU A 91 -11.82 -27.83 19.54
C LEU A 91 -11.50 -29.31 19.25
N SER A 92 -12.06 -30.22 20.06
CA SER A 92 -11.87 -31.66 19.86
C SER A 92 -12.30 -32.12 18.47
N MET A 93 -13.37 -31.55 17.90
CA MET A 93 -13.82 -31.90 16.54
C MET A 93 -12.80 -31.45 15.49
N ILE A 94 -12.22 -30.26 15.65
CA ILE A 94 -11.18 -29.74 14.74
C ILE A 94 -9.91 -30.59 14.83
N ASN A 95 -9.47 -30.90 16.04
CA ASN A 95 -8.28 -31.72 16.27
C ASN A 95 -8.48 -33.16 15.77
N SER A 96 -9.68 -33.73 15.90
CA SER A 96 -10.01 -35.03 15.30
C SER A 96 -9.96 -35.00 13.77
N ALA A 97 -10.53 -33.96 13.13
CA ALA A 97 -10.47 -33.82 11.67
C ALA A 97 -9.03 -33.70 11.15
N LEU A 98 -8.15 -33.02 11.89
CA LEU A 98 -6.73 -32.93 11.57
C LEU A 98 -5.97 -34.25 11.74
N ALA A 99 -6.34 -35.05 12.73
CA ALA A 99 -5.76 -36.38 12.93
C ALA A 99 -6.16 -37.37 11.82
N GLU A 100 -7.27 -37.12 11.13
CA GLU A 100 -7.73 -37.89 9.97
C GLU A 100 -7.06 -37.51 8.64
N LEU A 101 -6.21 -36.48 8.61
CA LEU A 101 -5.48 -36.12 7.40
C LEU A 101 -4.65 -37.31 6.89
N PRO A 102 -4.80 -37.67 5.60
CA PRO A 102 -4.18 -38.87 5.06
C PRO A 102 -2.65 -38.75 5.08
N GLN A 103 -2.00 -39.76 5.65
CA GLN A 103 -0.53 -39.90 5.64
C GLN A 103 -0.02 -40.47 4.30
N GLU A 104 -0.93 -40.92 3.44
CA GLU A 104 -0.68 -41.45 2.10
C GLU A 104 -1.35 -40.57 1.03
N ASN A 105 -1.02 -40.75 -0.26
CA ASN A 105 -1.59 -39.97 -1.38
C ASN A 105 -1.38 -38.45 -1.26
N ARG A 106 -0.17 -38.03 -0.90
CA ARG A 106 0.21 -36.63 -0.73
C ARG A 106 0.85 -36.09 -2.01
N ALA A 107 0.50 -34.85 -2.38
CA ALA A 107 1.16 -34.12 -3.44
C ALA A 107 2.11 -33.07 -2.86
N VAL A 108 3.38 -33.08 -3.28
CA VAL A 108 4.37 -32.06 -2.92
C VAL A 108 4.64 -31.23 -4.17
N LEU A 109 4.28 -29.94 -4.12
CA LEU A 109 4.57 -28.99 -5.19
C LEU A 109 5.78 -28.15 -4.79
N VAL A 110 6.84 -28.22 -5.60
CA VAL A 110 8.07 -27.45 -5.39
C VAL A 110 8.21 -26.47 -6.56
N PHE A 111 8.09 -25.18 -6.25
CA PHE A 111 8.29 -24.10 -7.22
C PHE A 111 9.68 -23.51 -7.02
N MET A 112 10.52 -23.52 -8.07
CA MET A 112 11.89 -23.02 -8.03
C MET A 112 12.16 -22.12 -9.24
N PRO A 113 12.98 -21.06 -9.08
CA PRO A 113 13.42 -20.26 -10.20
C PRO A 113 14.38 -21.06 -11.09
N GLU A 114 14.31 -20.85 -12.40
CA GLU A 114 15.27 -21.39 -13.36
C GLU A 114 16.56 -20.55 -13.29
N LYS A 115 17.59 -21.10 -12.62
CA LYS A 115 18.86 -20.40 -12.35
C LYS A 115 20.02 -21.39 -12.34
N GLU A 116 21.12 -21.01 -12.99
CA GLU A 116 22.36 -21.79 -12.98
C GLU A 116 22.89 -21.98 -11.54
N GLY A 117 23.28 -23.22 -11.21
CA GLY A 117 23.79 -23.58 -9.87
C GLY A 117 22.73 -23.90 -8.82
N LEU A 118 21.43 -23.86 -9.15
CA LEU A 118 20.38 -24.44 -8.33
C LEU A 118 20.14 -25.91 -8.71
N THR A 119 20.12 -26.79 -7.72
CA THR A 119 19.76 -28.19 -7.92
C THR A 119 18.32 -28.43 -7.49
N CYS A 120 17.50 -28.96 -8.39
CA CYS A 120 16.16 -29.41 -8.02
C CYS A 120 16.26 -30.62 -7.08
N PRO A 121 15.48 -30.68 -5.99
CA PRO A 121 15.39 -31.90 -5.20
C PRO A 121 14.89 -33.06 -6.06
N THR A 122 15.54 -34.20 -5.92
CA THR A 122 15.03 -35.45 -6.44
C THR A 122 13.83 -35.92 -5.63
N GLU A 123 12.96 -36.72 -6.23
CA GLU A 123 11.86 -37.36 -5.53
C GLU A 123 12.35 -38.12 -4.28
N GLN A 124 13.48 -38.82 -4.41
CA GLN A 124 14.07 -39.57 -3.30
C GLN A 124 14.50 -38.68 -2.13
N GLU A 125 15.09 -37.51 -2.40
CA GLU A 125 15.46 -36.56 -1.35
C GLU A 125 14.24 -36.00 -0.62
N ILE A 126 13.15 -35.72 -1.34
CA ILE A 126 11.89 -35.26 -0.74
C ILE A 126 11.29 -36.35 0.13
N LEU A 127 11.19 -37.57 -0.38
CA LEU A 127 10.66 -38.72 0.35
C LEU A 127 11.48 -39.00 1.61
N GLN A 128 12.81 -38.95 1.52
CA GLN A 128 13.70 -39.10 2.66
C GLN A 128 13.49 -37.97 3.68
N ALA A 129 13.40 -36.72 3.23
CA ALA A 129 13.17 -35.57 4.11
C ALA A 129 11.86 -35.72 4.91
N MET A 130 10.81 -36.18 4.25
CA MET A 130 9.52 -36.44 4.88
C MET A 130 9.61 -37.62 5.86
N ALA A 131 10.24 -38.72 5.47
CA ALA A 131 10.43 -39.89 6.34
C ALA A 131 11.25 -39.56 7.60
N GLU A 132 12.23 -38.68 7.50
CA GLU A 132 12.99 -38.20 8.66
C GLU A 132 12.11 -37.42 9.64
N VAL A 133 11.25 -36.52 9.15
CA VAL A 133 10.29 -35.79 10.01
C VAL A 133 9.21 -36.71 10.55
N ASP A 134 8.80 -37.73 9.78
CA ASP A 134 7.86 -38.75 10.24
C ASP A 134 8.39 -39.44 11.51
N ALA A 135 9.69 -39.71 11.57
CA ALA A 135 10.36 -40.33 12.70
C ALA A 135 10.68 -39.37 13.87
N GLU A 136 10.49 -38.06 13.72
CA GLU A 136 10.74 -37.09 14.79
C GLU A 136 9.67 -37.18 15.90
N ASP A 137 10.13 -37.03 17.14
CA ASP A 137 9.25 -36.76 18.29
C ASP A 137 8.90 -35.26 18.31
N ILE A 138 7.79 -34.92 17.65
CA ILE A 138 7.35 -33.54 17.48
C ILE A 138 6.48 -33.13 18.66
N THR A 139 7.05 -32.33 19.54
CA THR A 139 6.33 -31.79 20.71
C THR A 139 5.22 -30.84 20.31
N ALA A 140 4.15 -30.81 21.13
CA ALA A 140 3.03 -29.89 20.97
C ALA A 140 3.49 -28.43 20.91
N PHE A 141 2.77 -27.63 20.13
CA PHE A 141 3.00 -26.19 20.09
C PHE A 141 2.69 -25.57 21.46
N THR A 142 3.59 -24.70 21.94
CA THR A 142 3.38 -23.94 23.18
C THR A 142 3.26 -22.47 22.83
N GLU A 143 2.18 -21.85 23.31
CA GLU A 143 1.91 -20.45 23.05
C GLU A 143 2.20 -19.59 24.27
N GLU A 144 3.01 -18.54 24.10
CA GLU A 144 3.11 -17.44 25.07
C GLU A 144 2.03 -16.40 24.76
N VAL A 145 0.94 -16.39 25.54
CA VAL A 145 -0.10 -15.36 25.45
C VAL A 145 0.13 -14.33 26.55
N SER A 146 0.52 -13.12 26.17
CA SER A 146 0.67 -12.02 27.13
C SER A 146 -0.69 -11.42 27.52
N THR A 147 -1.01 -11.49 28.81
CA THR A 147 -2.20 -10.85 29.39
C THR A 147 -1.99 -9.36 29.67
N GLU A 148 -0.78 -8.84 29.47
CA GLU A 148 -0.46 -7.43 29.74
C GLU A 148 -1.34 -6.48 28.91
N PRO A 149 -1.74 -5.33 29.46
CA PRO A 149 -2.42 -4.30 28.67
C PRO A 149 -1.46 -3.69 27.64
N LEU A 150 -1.98 -3.23 26.49
CA LEU A 150 -1.19 -2.57 25.44
C LEU A 150 -0.43 -1.35 25.99
N VAL A 151 -1.11 -0.55 26.83
CA VAL A 151 -0.54 0.62 27.50
C VAL A 151 -0.79 0.48 29.00
N PRO A 152 0.21 0.01 29.79
CA PRO A 152 0.04 -0.24 31.22
C PRO A 152 -0.22 1.02 32.06
N GLU A 153 0.46 2.12 31.73
CA GLU A 153 0.30 3.39 32.43
C GLU A 153 0.23 4.53 31.41
N LEU A 154 -0.74 5.43 31.58
CA LEU A 154 -0.91 6.61 30.74
C LEU A 154 -1.05 7.85 31.63
N LYS A 155 -0.10 8.79 31.49
CA LYS A 155 -0.10 10.04 32.26
C LYS A 155 -0.44 11.22 31.34
N SER A 156 -1.73 11.54 31.25
CA SER A 156 -2.18 12.79 30.60
C SER A 156 -2.88 13.70 31.60
N LYS A 157 -2.47 14.97 31.65
CA LYS A 157 -3.22 16.06 32.30
C LYS A 157 -3.94 16.94 31.29
N VAL A 158 -3.85 16.59 30.00
CA VAL A 158 -4.40 17.38 28.89
C VAL A 158 -5.90 17.18 28.82
N LYS A 159 -6.62 18.28 28.64
CA LYS A 159 -8.08 18.31 28.53
C LYS A 159 -8.50 18.84 27.17
N VAL A 160 -9.74 18.56 26.79
CA VAL A 160 -10.38 19.24 25.65
C VAL A 160 -10.53 20.72 26.00
N LYS A 161 -9.98 21.61 25.18
CA LYS A 161 -10.08 23.06 25.36
C LYS A 161 -11.33 23.61 24.70
N LYS A 162 -11.58 23.22 23.44
CA LYS A 162 -12.78 23.60 22.68
C LYS A 162 -12.97 22.68 21.47
N ILE A 163 -14.19 22.65 20.97
CA ILE A 163 -14.60 22.03 19.70
C ILE A 163 -15.28 23.13 18.88
N THR A 164 -14.88 23.31 17.63
CA THR A 164 -15.44 24.33 16.72
C THR A 164 -15.75 23.73 15.36
N ASP A 165 -16.56 24.43 14.56
CA ASP A 165 -16.71 24.11 13.13
C ASP A 165 -15.39 24.26 12.40
N ASP A 166 -15.26 23.50 11.32
CA ASP A 166 -14.08 23.42 10.47
C ASP A 166 -14.49 23.20 9.00
N ILE A 167 -13.51 23.21 8.09
CA ILE A 167 -13.72 23.06 6.65
C ILE A 167 -14.43 21.74 6.29
N TYR A 168 -15.14 21.73 5.16
CA TYR A 168 -15.83 20.56 4.62
C TYR A 168 -16.80 19.88 5.59
N GLY A 169 -17.37 20.64 6.53
CA GLY A 169 -18.28 20.13 7.56
C GLY A 169 -17.60 19.29 8.64
N ALA A 170 -16.29 19.38 8.79
CA ALA A 170 -15.56 18.77 9.90
C ALA A 170 -15.73 19.59 11.19
N LYS A 171 -15.29 19.00 12.30
CA LYS A 171 -15.12 19.67 13.60
C LYS A 171 -13.65 19.70 13.95
N LEU A 172 -13.16 20.83 14.46
CA LEU A 172 -11.81 20.97 14.99
C LEU A 172 -11.82 20.85 16.51
N ILE A 173 -11.22 19.78 17.03
CA ILE A 173 -10.95 19.60 18.46
C ILE A 173 -9.60 20.22 18.77
N THR A 174 -9.57 21.18 19.70
CA THR A 174 -8.33 21.75 20.25
C THR A 174 -8.13 21.24 21.67
N LEU A 175 -6.98 20.64 21.94
CA LEU A 175 -6.59 20.21 23.28
C LEU A 175 -5.90 21.34 24.07
N SER A 176 -5.81 21.21 25.39
CA SER A 176 -5.23 22.24 26.27
C SER A 176 -3.72 22.44 26.06
N ASN A 177 -3.03 21.46 25.47
CA ASN A 177 -1.63 21.56 25.04
C ASN A 177 -1.46 22.12 23.61
N GLY A 178 -2.54 22.53 22.94
CA GLY A 178 -2.52 23.13 21.62
C GLY A 178 -2.62 22.17 20.44
N MET A 179 -2.65 20.85 20.67
CA MET A 179 -2.87 19.87 19.61
C MET A 179 -4.23 20.06 18.95
N LYS A 180 -4.26 19.86 17.62
CA LYS A 180 -5.42 20.03 16.76
C LYS A 180 -5.80 18.69 16.13
N ILE A 181 -7.08 18.35 16.20
CA ILE A 181 -7.63 17.14 15.61
C ILE A 181 -8.85 17.51 14.77
N HIS A 182 -8.76 17.24 13.47
CA HIS A 182 -9.84 17.41 12.49
C HIS A 182 -10.70 16.14 12.49
N VAL A 183 -11.98 16.26 12.80
CA VAL A 183 -12.91 15.12 12.86
C VAL A 183 -14.04 15.34 11.88
N LYS A 184 -14.13 14.51 10.85
CA LYS A 184 -15.24 14.52 9.89
C LYS A 184 -16.10 13.28 10.05
N GLN A 185 -17.31 13.49 10.53
CA GLN A 185 -18.34 12.47 10.61
C GLN A 185 -18.88 12.18 9.20
N THR A 186 -19.01 10.90 8.86
CA THR A 186 -19.64 10.41 7.63
C THR A 186 -20.52 9.21 7.95
N ASP A 187 -21.48 8.91 7.06
CA ASP A 187 -22.41 7.78 7.17
C ASP A 187 -22.28 6.77 6.00
N TYR A 188 -21.25 6.92 5.18
CA TYR A 188 -21.03 6.12 3.97
C TYR A 188 -20.50 4.71 4.27
N SER A 189 -19.70 4.58 5.33
CA SER A 189 -19.09 3.33 5.78
C SER A 189 -19.41 3.11 7.26
N PRO A 190 -20.55 2.47 7.57
CA PRO A 190 -20.97 2.20 8.93
C PRO A 190 -19.87 1.49 9.70
N ASN A 191 -19.69 1.89 10.97
CA ASN A 191 -18.73 1.28 11.88
C ASN A 191 -17.28 1.30 11.38
N LYS A 192 -16.89 2.19 10.45
CA LYS A 192 -15.49 2.36 10.04
C LYS A 192 -15.00 3.77 10.34
N ILE A 193 -13.81 3.83 10.94
CA ILE A 193 -13.09 5.06 11.24
C ILE A 193 -11.68 4.92 10.68
N ILE A 194 -11.25 5.89 9.88
CA ILE A 194 -9.86 6.03 9.45
C ILE A 194 -9.22 7.20 10.17
N PHE A 195 -7.93 7.07 10.44
CA PHE A 195 -7.13 8.01 11.20
C PHE A 195 -5.83 8.30 10.47
N ARG A 196 -5.40 9.56 10.51
CA ARG A 196 -4.09 9.98 10.03
C ARG A 196 -3.50 10.98 11.00
N ALA A 197 -2.23 10.79 11.35
CA ALA A 197 -1.39 11.80 11.99
C ALA A 197 -0.25 12.11 11.03
N THR A 198 0.07 13.37 10.82
CA THR A 198 1.18 13.76 9.93
C THR A 198 1.89 15.01 10.43
N SER A 199 3.21 15.03 10.27
CA SER A 199 4.09 16.17 10.53
C SER A 199 5.00 16.42 9.34
N TRP A 200 5.54 17.63 9.26
CA TRP A 200 6.63 17.93 8.35
C TRP A 200 7.94 17.35 8.87
N GLY A 201 8.83 16.97 7.95
CA GLY A 201 10.13 16.42 8.26
C GLY A 201 10.51 15.34 7.25
N GLY A 202 10.39 14.08 7.66
CA GLY A 202 10.75 12.93 6.86
C GLY A 202 12.25 12.70 6.76
N ASN A 203 12.66 11.87 5.80
CA ASN A 203 14.06 11.58 5.55
C ASN A 203 14.81 12.70 4.79
N SER A 204 14.12 13.74 4.31
CA SER A 204 14.74 14.91 3.68
C SER A 204 15.68 15.69 4.61
N LEU A 205 15.56 15.50 5.93
CA LEU A 205 16.39 16.21 6.89
C LEU A 205 17.82 15.67 7.01
N TYR A 206 18.03 14.46 6.51
CA TYR A 206 19.30 13.72 6.56
C TYR A 206 20.05 13.84 5.23
N SER A 207 21.37 13.63 5.26
CA SER A 207 22.19 13.65 4.05
C SER A 207 22.03 12.39 3.19
N ASP A 208 22.44 12.49 1.95
CA ASP A 208 22.40 11.42 0.95
C ASP A 208 23.20 10.18 1.36
N ASP A 209 24.34 10.35 2.04
CA ASP A 209 25.14 9.24 2.56
C ASP A 209 24.40 8.40 3.63
N GLU A 210 23.40 8.99 4.30
CA GLU A 210 22.55 8.28 5.28
C GLU A 210 21.30 7.66 4.63
N TYR A 211 21.08 7.84 3.32
CA TYR A 211 19.83 7.49 2.67
C TYR A 211 19.47 6.01 2.80
N ILE A 212 20.45 5.10 2.74
CA ILE A 212 20.19 3.66 2.93
C ILE A 212 19.49 3.38 4.26
N ASN A 213 19.86 4.08 5.34
CA ASN A 213 19.19 3.93 6.62
C ASN A 213 17.87 4.70 6.65
N THR A 214 17.87 5.97 6.25
CA THR A 214 16.69 6.83 6.38
C THR A 214 15.54 6.44 5.44
N GLY A 215 15.84 5.88 4.26
CA GLY A 215 14.88 5.27 3.33
C GLY A 215 14.33 3.92 3.80
N ASN A 216 15.01 3.25 4.74
CA ASN A 216 14.60 1.96 5.31
C ASN A 216 14.17 2.05 6.79
N VAL A 217 14.02 3.25 7.35
CA VAL A 217 13.64 3.46 8.76
C VAL A 217 12.32 2.77 9.14
N ASN A 218 11.42 2.57 8.18
CA ASN A 218 10.15 1.87 8.40
C ASN A 218 10.32 0.38 8.76
N LEU A 219 11.52 -0.19 8.62
CA LEU A 219 11.85 -1.53 9.12
C LEU A 219 11.83 -1.63 10.65
N VAL A 220 11.80 -0.50 11.38
CA VAL A 220 11.57 -0.51 12.84
C VAL A 220 10.30 -1.28 13.22
N ARG A 221 9.28 -1.28 12.36
CA ARG A 221 8.03 -2.01 12.60
C ARG A 221 8.20 -3.53 12.76
N GLN A 222 9.30 -4.11 12.27
CA GLN A 222 9.56 -5.55 12.41
C GLN A 222 9.66 -5.96 13.88
N GLY A 223 10.08 -5.03 14.76
CA GLY A 223 10.22 -5.33 16.17
C GLY A 223 8.93 -5.34 16.97
N GLY A 224 7.84 -4.76 16.46
CA GLY A 224 6.57 -4.62 17.19
C GLY A 224 6.49 -3.34 18.04
N LEU A 225 5.62 -3.34 19.04
CA LEU A 225 5.26 -2.15 19.83
C LEU A 225 5.18 -2.48 21.33
N GLY A 226 5.74 -1.61 22.17
CA GLY A 226 5.78 -1.79 23.62
C GLY A 226 6.44 -3.11 24.00
N ASN A 227 5.77 -3.88 24.87
CA ASN A 227 6.24 -5.19 25.31
C ASN A 227 5.92 -6.32 24.32
N PHE A 228 5.26 -6.02 23.19
CA PHE A 228 4.78 -7.01 22.24
C PHE A 228 5.67 -7.04 21.00
N SER A 229 6.28 -8.19 20.71
CA SER A 229 6.84 -8.45 19.37
C SER A 229 5.73 -8.32 18.31
N ALA A 230 6.09 -8.15 17.04
CA ALA A 230 5.08 -8.06 15.97
C ALA A 230 4.11 -9.25 15.97
N ILE A 231 4.62 -10.46 16.25
CA ILE A 231 3.83 -11.70 16.35
C ILE A 231 2.90 -11.64 17.57
N ASN A 232 3.42 -11.30 18.76
CA ASN A 232 2.61 -11.26 19.98
C ASN A 232 1.58 -10.13 19.96
N LEU A 233 1.89 -9.03 19.28
CA LEU A 233 0.93 -7.94 19.04
C LEU A 233 -0.22 -8.41 18.15
N GLY A 234 0.08 -9.11 17.05
CA GLY A 234 -0.95 -9.72 16.21
C GLY A 234 -1.87 -10.65 17.00
N LYS A 235 -1.31 -11.51 17.84
CA LYS A 235 -2.08 -12.38 18.75
C LYS A 235 -2.92 -11.59 19.75
N LYS A 236 -2.38 -10.50 20.31
CA LYS A 236 -3.09 -9.63 21.27
C LYS A 236 -4.28 -8.90 20.63
N LEU A 237 -4.19 -8.60 19.34
CA LEU A 237 -5.21 -7.91 18.57
C LEU A 237 -6.22 -8.88 17.90
N ALA A 238 -6.13 -10.18 18.16
CA ALA A 238 -7.12 -11.16 17.73
C ALA A 238 -8.55 -10.71 18.05
N GLY A 239 -9.44 -10.74 17.06
CA GLY A 239 -10.83 -10.31 17.19
C GLY A 239 -11.05 -8.80 17.28
N ILE A 240 -9.99 -8.01 17.51
CA ILE A 240 -10.01 -6.55 17.56
C ILE A 240 -9.73 -6.01 16.16
N GLN A 241 -10.67 -5.24 15.63
CA GLN A 241 -10.52 -4.58 14.34
C GLN A 241 -9.98 -3.18 14.52
N ALA A 242 -8.70 -3.09 14.88
CA ALA A 242 -7.95 -1.84 14.99
C ALA A 242 -6.49 -2.03 14.54
N GLY A 243 -5.95 -1.04 13.86
CA GLY A 243 -4.54 -0.98 13.46
C GLY A 243 -4.03 0.45 13.44
N ALA A 244 -2.73 0.59 13.70
CA ALA A 244 -1.99 1.83 13.48
C ALA A 244 -0.58 1.47 13.00
N SER A 245 -0.08 2.19 12.00
CA SER A 245 1.26 2.01 11.45
C SER A 245 1.92 3.35 11.26
N ALA A 246 3.11 3.51 11.84
CA ALA A 246 3.97 4.65 11.59
C ALA A 246 4.71 4.52 10.26
N SER A 247 4.97 5.65 9.63
CA SER A 247 5.83 5.74 8.46
C SER A 247 6.61 7.05 8.46
N VAL A 248 7.82 7.00 7.90
CA VAL A 248 8.63 8.16 7.54
C VAL A 248 8.78 8.15 6.03
N GLY A 249 8.34 9.21 5.38
CA GLY A 249 8.48 9.48 3.96
C GLY A 249 9.54 10.53 3.67
N ALA A 250 9.55 11.08 2.44
CA ALA A 250 10.54 12.07 2.04
C ALA A 250 10.43 13.39 2.83
N ARG A 251 9.23 13.99 2.81
CA ARG A 251 8.95 15.32 3.38
C ARG A 251 8.06 15.31 4.62
N THR A 252 7.58 14.13 5.02
CA THR A 252 6.67 13.95 6.14
C THR A 252 6.94 12.66 6.88
N GLU A 253 6.63 12.65 8.17
CA GLU A 253 6.43 11.48 9.02
C GLU A 253 4.97 11.44 9.48
N GLY A 254 4.47 10.24 9.76
CA GLY A 254 3.06 10.06 10.06
C GLY A 254 2.71 8.72 10.64
N ILE A 255 1.45 8.60 11.05
CA ILE A 255 0.80 7.35 11.42
C ILE A 255 -0.52 7.28 10.66
N GLU A 256 -0.77 6.15 10.01
CA GLU A 256 -2.08 5.82 9.47
C GLU A 256 -2.71 4.75 10.37
N GLY A 257 -4.02 4.88 10.60
CA GLY A 257 -4.77 3.93 11.40
C GLY A 257 -6.18 3.72 10.88
N ASN A 258 -6.75 2.59 11.26
CA ASN A 258 -8.14 2.25 10.94
C ASN A 258 -8.72 1.44 12.09
N CYS A 259 -10.02 1.58 12.33
CA CYS A 259 -10.73 0.75 13.29
C CYS A 259 -12.23 0.70 13.03
N VAL A 260 -12.88 -0.23 13.73
CA VAL A 260 -14.31 -0.15 14.01
C VAL A 260 -14.57 0.68 15.28
N LYS A 261 -15.79 1.21 15.45
CA LYS A 261 -16.15 2.10 16.56
C LYS A 261 -15.80 1.52 17.93
N LYS A 262 -16.13 0.25 18.17
CA LYS A 262 -15.87 -0.44 19.44
C LYS A 262 -14.37 -0.54 19.78
N ASP A 263 -13.51 -0.53 18.76
CA ASP A 263 -12.07 -0.75 18.89
C ASP A 263 -11.25 0.55 18.73
N LEU A 264 -11.92 1.71 18.75
CA LEU A 264 -11.29 3.03 18.63
C LEU A 264 -10.24 3.28 19.72
N GLU A 265 -10.50 2.87 20.96
CA GLU A 265 -9.55 3.00 22.07
C GLU A 265 -8.27 2.18 21.81
N THR A 266 -8.41 0.98 21.24
CA THR A 266 -7.25 0.16 20.85
C THR A 266 -6.43 0.84 19.75
N MET A 267 -7.07 1.41 18.73
CA MET A 267 -6.34 2.15 17.69
C MET A 267 -5.54 3.33 18.26
N LEU A 268 -6.11 4.05 19.24
CA LEU A 268 -5.42 5.15 19.92
C LEU A 268 -4.29 4.66 20.84
N GLN A 269 -4.42 3.49 21.47
CA GLN A 269 -3.33 2.83 22.19
C GLN A 269 -2.17 2.46 21.26
N LEU A 270 -2.47 1.88 20.10
CA LEU A 270 -1.44 1.53 19.10
C LEU A 270 -0.75 2.80 18.57
N THR A 271 -1.52 3.84 18.27
CA THR A 271 -0.99 5.15 17.87
C THR A 271 -0.06 5.71 18.94
N TYR A 272 -0.46 5.66 20.21
CA TYR A 272 0.39 6.08 21.33
C TYR A 272 1.70 5.30 21.37
N LEU A 273 1.65 3.97 21.26
CA LEU A 273 2.84 3.12 21.27
C LEU A 273 3.77 3.37 20.08
N CYS A 274 3.24 3.69 18.89
CA CYS A 274 4.07 4.09 17.75
C CYS A 274 4.94 5.31 18.10
N PHE A 275 4.40 6.32 18.78
CA PHE A 275 5.19 7.48 19.19
C PHE A 275 6.19 7.16 20.32
N THR A 276 5.78 6.38 21.32
CA THR A 276 6.51 6.31 22.59
C THR A 276 7.37 5.08 22.75
N SER A 277 7.06 3.99 22.06
CA SER A 277 7.56 2.67 22.39
C SER A 277 7.69 1.74 21.17
N PRO A 278 8.42 2.13 20.10
CA PRO A 278 8.83 1.17 19.08
C PRO A 278 9.73 0.10 19.72
N ARG A 279 9.41 -1.18 19.48
CA ARG A 279 10.15 -2.30 20.06
C ARG A 279 11.36 -2.65 19.21
N ARG A 280 12.48 -3.00 19.86
CA ARG A 280 13.63 -3.65 19.22
C ARG A 280 13.44 -5.17 19.23
N ASP A 281 13.69 -5.80 18.09
CA ASP A 281 13.76 -7.26 17.95
C ASP A 281 14.83 -7.63 16.91
N ASP A 282 16.01 -8.01 17.40
CA ASP A 282 17.18 -8.31 16.56
C ASP A 282 16.98 -9.56 15.69
N ASP A 283 16.25 -10.56 16.20
CA ASP A 283 15.98 -11.80 15.48
C ASP A 283 14.98 -11.55 14.35
N ALA A 284 13.91 -10.80 14.61
CA ALA A 284 12.95 -10.41 13.58
C ALA A 284 13.60 -9.54 12.50
N PHE A 285 14.47 -8.61 12.88
CA PHE A 285 15.22 -7.77 11.93
C PHE A 285 16.18 -8.60 11.08
N THR A 286 17.02 -9.44 11.70
CA THR A 286 17.94 -10.34 10.99
C THR A 286 17.18 -11.24 10.03
N SER A 287 16.10 -11.86 10.49
CA SER A 287 15.25 -12.72 9.69
C SER A 287 14.63 -11.98 8.49
N HIS A 288 14.27 -10.70 8.67
CA HIS A 288 13.82 -9.85 7.58
C HIS A 288 14.93 -9.60 6.56
N ILE A 289 16.13 -9.20 6.99
CA ILE A 289 17.28 -8.96 6.10
C ILE A 289 17.63 -10.21 5.28
N GLU A 290 17.63 -11.39 5.90
CA GLU A 290 17.91 -12.65 5.19
C GLU A 290 16.84 -12.97 4.13
N ARG A 291 15.56 -12.76 4.44
CA ARG A 291 14.49 -12.96 3.46
C ARG A 291 14.60 -11.95 2.32
N SER A 292 14.88 -10.69 2.63
CA SER A 292 15.08 -9.62 1.64
C SER A 292 16.26 -9.91 0.72
N ARG A 293 17.36 -10.49 1.24
CA ARG A 293 18.50 -10.91 0.42
C ARG A 293 18.10 -11.91 -0.66
N ASN A 294 17.35 -12.96 -0.28
CA ASN A 294 16.88 -13.96 -1.25
C ASN A 294 15.86 -13.37 -2.24
N ALA A 295 14.96 -12.50 -1.75
CA ALA A 295 13.98 -11.84 -2.61
C ALA A 295 14.66 -10.94 -3.66
N LEU A 296 15.68 -10.16 -3.26
CA LEU A 296 16.43 -9.30 -4.17
C LEU A 296 17.22 -10.11 -5.20
N LYS A 297 17.86 -11.22 -4.81
CA LYS A 297 18.52 -12.14 -5.77
C LYS A 297 17.56 -12.67 -6.83
N ASN A 298 16.38 -13.11 -6.41
CA ASN A 298 15.34 -13.59 -7.33
C ASN A 298 14.80 -12.43 -8.20
N GLN A 299 14.70 -11.23 -7.63
CA GLN A 299 14.25 -10.04 -8.35
C GLN A 299 15.22 -9.67 -9.49
N GLU A 300 16.54 -9.87 -9.34
CA GLU A 300 17.51 -9.63 -10.43
C GLU A 300 17.31 -10.52 -11.67
N LEU A 301 16.64 -11.66 -11.51
CA LEU A 301 16.31 -12.55 -12.64
C LEU A 301 15.16 -12.00 -13.49
N ASN A 302 14.32 -11.13 -12.93
CA ASN A 302 13.18 -10.55 -13.63
C ASN A 302 13.65 -9.43 -14.58
N PRO A 303 13.41 -9.52 -15.91
CA PRO A 303 13.76 -8.47 -16.87
C PRO A 303 13.19 -7.09 -16.51
N GLN A 304 11.99 -7.05 -15.89
CA GLN A 304 11.35 -5.82 -15.44
C GLN A 304 12.20 -5.06 -14.42
N THR A 305 13.02 -5.75 -13.62
CA THR A 305 13.94 -5.11 -12.66
C THR A 305 15.03 -4.33 -13.40
N THR A 306 15.59 -4.88 -14.47
CA THR A 306 16.58 -4.17 -15.31
C THR A 306 15.93 -2.95 -15.97
N LEU A 307 14.68 -3.08 -16.44
CA LEU A 307 13.94 -1.94 -16.99
C LEU A 307 13.70 -0.85 -15.95
N GLN A 308 13.30 -1.19 -14.73
CA GLN A 308 13.13 -0.23 -13.64
C GLN A 308 14.43 0.51 -13.29
N ASP A 309 15.56 -0.19 -13.22
CA ASP A 309 16.87 0.42 -12.98
C ASP A 309 17.24 1.41 -14.10
N SER A 310 16.98 1.03 -15.36
CA SER A 310 17.18 1.92 -16.52
C SER A 310 16.27 3.15 -16.48
N ILE A 311 15.00 2.99 -16.09
CA ILE A 311 14.06 4.12 -15.91
C ILE A 311 14.57 5.08 -14.84
N ILE A 312 14.96 4.58 -13.67
CA ILE A 312 15.50 5.41 -12.59
C ILE A 312 16.76 6.15 -13.05
N SER A 313 17.67 5.46 -13.74
CA SER A 313 18.90 6.04 -14.29
C SER A 313 18.62 7.17 -15.28
N VAL A 314 17.68 6.97 -16.22
CA VAL A 314 17.33 7.97 -17.23
C VAL A 314 16.54 9.14 -16.63
N VAL A 315 15.60 8.86 -15.71
CA VAL A 315 14.72 9.86 -15.12
C VAL A 315 15.44 10.71 -14.08
N TYR A 316 16.17 10.11 -13.17
CA TYR A 316 16.76 10.80 -12.01
C TYR A 316 18.28 10.87 -12.05
N ASP A 317 18.91 10.60 -13.20
CA ASP A 317 20.38 10.64 -13.37
C ASP A 317 21.14 9.82 -12.30
N ASN A 318 20.59 8.66 -11.94
CA ASN A 318 21.10 7.79 -10.87
C ASN A 318 21.17 8.46 -9.48
N ASP A 319 20.26 9.38 -9.17
CA ASP A 319 20.06 9.94 -7.83
C ASP A 319 19.97 8.82 -6.78
N VAL A 320 20.71 8.98 -5.67
CA VAL A 320 20.82 7.96 -4.62
C VAL A 320 19.46 7.67 -3.96
N ARG A 321 18.56 8.65 -3.92
CA ARG A 321 17.24 8.53 -3.31
C ARG A 321 16.20 7.91 -4.24
N ALA A 322 16.48 7.88 -5.55
CA ALA A 322 15.61 7.24 -6.54
C ALA A 322 15.90 5.74 -6.70
N LYS A 323 17.11 5.29 -6.35
CA LYS A 323 17.53 3.90 -6.50
C LYS A 323 16.78 2.97 -5.57
N ARG A 324 16.45 1.77 -6.09
CA ARG A 324 16.00 0.66 -5.25
C ARG A 324 17.15 0.13 -4.39
N VAL A 325 16.80 -0.51 -3.28
CA VAL A 325 17.74 -1.27 -2.45
C VAL A 325 18.25 -2.49 -3.23
N LYS A 326 19.57 -2.69 -3.23
CA LYS A 326 20.21 -3.90 -3.79
C LYS A 326 20.68 -4.83 -2.68
N GLU A 327 21.05 -6.07 -3.04
CA GLU A 327 21.58 -7.04 -2.06
C GLU A 327 22.77 -6.45 -1.28
N GLU A 328 23.68 -5.78 -1.96
CA GLU A 328 24.88 -5.15 -1.36
C GLU A 328 24.56 -4.01 -0.38
N ASP A 329 23.38 -3.40 -0.49
CA ASP A 329 22.95 -2.36 0.43
C ASP A 329 22.43 -2.92 1.76
N LEU A 330 22.01 -4.19 1.80
CA LEU A 330 21.43 -4.79 3.01
C LEU A 330 22.41 -4.80 4.18
N ASP A 331 23.70 -5.00 3.90
CA ASP A 331 24.76 -5.00 4.93
C ASP A 331 25.05 -3.59 5.48
N ARG A 332 24.53 -2.54 4.82
CA ARG A 332 24.65 -1.14 5.23
C ARG A 332 23.45 -0.65 6.05
N ILE A 333 22.37 -1.45 6.14
CA ILE A 333 21.20 -1.12 6.95
C ILE A 333 21.51 -1.44 8.42
N ASN A 334 21.61 -0.41 9.25
CA ASN A 334 21.97 -0.50 10.66
C ASN A 334 20.75 -0.30 11.56
N TYR A 335 20.33 -1.35 12.26
CA TYR A 335 19.10 -1.32 13.06
C TYR A 335 19.13 -0.31 14.23
N ASP A 336 20.28 -0.11 14.89
CA ASP A 336 20.44 0.92 15.92
C ASP A 336 20.15 2.32 15.34
N ARG A 337 20.71 2.60 14.16
CA ARG A 337 20.49 3.88 13.48
C ARG A 337 19.04 4.05 13.04
N LEU A 338 18.38 2.99 12.57
CA LEU A 338 16.94 3.05 12.24
C LEU A 338 16.10 3.42 13.46
N LEU A 339 16.35 2.78 14.61
CA LEU A 339 15.64 3.07 15.87
C LEU A 339 15.90 4.50 16.36
N GLU A 340 17.12 5.00 16.21
CA GLU A 340 17.48 6.38 16.53
C GLU A 340 16.71 7.38 15.65
N ILE A 341 16.80 7.24 14.32
CA ILE A 341 16.09 8.10 13.36
C ILE A 341 14.58 8.08 13.64
N TYR A 342 14.01 6.89 13.84
CA TYR A 342 12.58 6.77 14.15
C TYR A 342 12.21 7.56 15.43
N ARG A 343 12.98 7.39 16.52
CA ARG A 343 12.73 8.12 17.76
C ARG A 343 12.88 9.63 17.59
N GLU A 344 13.80 10.10 16.75
CA GLU A 344 13.93 11.52 16.42
C GLU A 344 12.67 12.06 15.74
N ARG A 345 12.18 11.39 14.68
CA ARG A 345 11.00 11.81 13.90
C ARG A 345 9.72 11.83 14.73
N PHE A 346 9.54 10.87 15.64
CA PHE A 346 8.35 10.78 16.50
C PHE A 346 8.51 11.40 17.89
N ALA A 347 9.60 12.16 18.15
CA ALA A 347 9.84 12.76 19.47
C ALA A 347 8.92 13.95 19.82
N ASN A 348 8.19 14.50 18.84
CA ASN A 348 7.44 15.74 18.99
C ASN A 348 6.05 15.68 18.36
N ALA A 349 5.08 15.11 19.07
CA ALA A 349 3.68 15.10 18.65
C ALA A 349 3.03 16.51 18.61
N GLY A 350 3.67 17.54 19.16
CA GLY A 350 3.20 18.92 19.07
C GLY A 350 3.34 19.52 17.66
N ASP A 351 4.12 18.87 16.79
CA ASP A 351 4.27 19.23 15.38
C ASP A 351 3.26 18.52 14.45
N PHE A 352 2.60 17.48 14.97
CA PHE A 352 1.64 16.69 14.21
C PHE A 352 0.28 17.36 14.14
N GLU A 353 -0.37 17.21 12.99
CA GLU A 353 -1.80 17.42 12.82
C GLU A 353 -2.49 16.06 12.68
N PHE A 354 -3.67 15.95 13.27
CA PHE A 354 -4.40 14.70 13.41
C PHE A 354 -5.75 14.80 12.72
N TYR A 355 -6.15 13.72 12.07
CA TYR A 355 -7.35 13.63 11.26
C TYR A 355 -8.07 12.34 11.57
N MET A 356 -9.39 12.41 11.68
CA MET A 356 -10.25 11.26 11.87
C MET A 356 -11.48 11.42 10.97
N VAL A 357 -11.73 10.45 10.10
CA VAL A 357 -12.84 10.47 9.14
C VAL A 357 -13.59 9.16 9.22
N GLY A 358 -14.92 9.22 9.26
CA GLY A 358 -15.76 8.03 9.24
C GLY A 358 -16.95 8.14 10.16
N ASP A 359 -17.43 6.98 10.62
CA ASP A 359 -18.56 6.88 11.52
C ASP A 359 -18.11 7.25 12.96
N VAL A 360 -17.88 8.53 13.19
CA VAL A 360 -17.33 9.08 14.43
C VAL A 360 -17.96 10.42 14.77
N ASN A 361 -18.26 10.63 16.06
CA ASN A 361 -18.77 11.91 16.55
C ASN A 361 -17.71 12.64 17.39
N ALA A 362 -17.39 13.87 17.01
CA ALA A 362 -16.33 14.68 17.63
C ALA A 362 -16.51 14.85 19.14
N ASP A 363 -17.73 15.16 19.60
CA ASP A 363 -18.02 15.38 21.02
C ASP A 363 -17.79 14.10 21.83
N SER A 364 -18.23 12.95 21.31
CA SER A 364 -18.06 11.66 21.99
C SER A 364 -16.61 11.18 22.08
N VAL A 365 -15.77 11.46 21.07
CA VAL A 365 -14.39 10.96 21.02
C VAL A 365 -13.38 11.93 21.64
N ALA A 366 -13.74 13.20 21.83
CA ALA A 366 -12.83 14.22 22.35
C ALA A 366 -12.15 13.84 23.68
N PRO A 367 -12.86 13.24 24.68
CA PRO A 367 -12.20 12.80 25.92
C PRO A 367 -11.15 11.71 25.68
N LEU A 368 -11.41 10.78 24.76
CA LEU A 368 -10.50 9.69 24.43
C LEU A 368 -9.27 10.20 23.68
N LEU A 369 -9.46 11.15 22.76
CA LEU A 369 -8.36 11.84 22.08
C LEU A 369 -7.49 12.63 23.08
N ALA A 370 -8.09 13.34 24.03
CA ALA A 370 -7.35 14.05 25.08
C ALA A 370 -6.55 13.09 25.99
N LYS A 371 -7.11 11.91 26.28
CA LYS A 371 -6.46 10.85 27.06
C LYS A 371 -5.20 10.34 26.36
N TYR A 372 -5.30 9.91 25.10
CA TYR A 372 -4.19 9.24 24.40
C TYR A 372 -3.27 10.21 23.66
N LEU A 373 -3.81 11.10 22.82
CA LEU A 373 -2.98 12.04 22.07
C LEU A 373 -2.39 13.12 22.97
N GLY A 374 -3.12 13.53 24.01
CA GLY A 374 -2.63 14.47 25.01
C GLY A 374 -1.50 13.92 25.91
N ALA A 375 -1.28 12.61 25.92
CA ALA A 375 -0.16 11.98 26.63
C ALA A 375 1.14 11.92 25.80
N LEU A 376 1.08 12.27 24.51
CA LEU A 376 2.22 12.16 23.60
C LEU A 376 3.33 13.16 23.95
N PRO A 377 4.60 12.81 23.68
CA PRO A 377 5.72 13.70 23.93
C PRO A 377 5.67 14.93 23.02
N THR A 378 5.98 16.10 23.56
CA THR A 378 6.05 17.36 22.80
C THR A 378 7.38 18.08 23.07
N LYS A 379 8.04 18.53 22.01
CA LYS A 379 9.24 19.38 22.05
C LYS A 379 8.90 20.65 21.27
N GLY A 380 8.54 21.74 21.94
CA GLY A 380 7.74 22.86 21.39
C GLY A 380 8.18 23.59 20.11
N LYS A 381 9.24 23.19 19.40
CA LYS A 381 9.58 23.71 18.06
C LYS A 381 8.97 22.81 16.98
N LYS A 382 8.27 23.42 16.02
CA LYS A 382 7.82 22.75 14.80
C LYS A 382 8.97 22.63 13.80
N GLU A 383 9.06 21.51 13.11
CA GLU A 383 10.04 21.27 12.06
C GLU A 383 9.42 21.55 10.68
N LYS A 384 10.29 21.69 9.67
CA LYS A 384 9.92 21.72 8.25
C LYS A 384 10.86 20.78 7.52
N TYR A 385 10.39 20.17 6.43
CA TYR A 385 11.22 19.39 5.53
C TYR A 385 12.28 20.25 4.82
N LYS A 386 13.31 19.61 4.28
CA LYS A 386 14.26 20.25 3.35
C LYS A 386 13.92 19.83 1.93
N VAL A 387 14.06 20.73 0.97
CA VAL A 387 13.94 20.35 -0.45
C VAL A 387 15.19 19.58 -0.85
N ILE A 388 15.01 18.32 -1.25
CA ILE A 388 16.08 17.49 -1.82
C ILE A 388 16.10 17.68 -3.33
N ASP A 389 17.28 17.70 -3.94
CA ASP A 389 17.46 17.89 -5.39
C ASP A 389 17.25 16.60 -6.21
N GLN A 390 16.20 15.84 -5.89
CA GLN A 390 15.81 14.63 -6.61
C GLN A 390 14.86 14.98 -7.76
N ARG A 391 15.38 15.65 -8.79
CA ARG A 391 14.55 16.15 -9.91
C ARG A 391 14.58 15.21 -11.12
N MET A 392 13.50 15.24 -11.89
CA MET A 392 13.51 14.61 -13.21
C MET A 392 14.49 15.33 -14.13
N THR A 393 15.22 14.55 -14.91
CA THR A 393 16.23 15.09 -15.83
C THR A 393 15.56 15.89 -16.94
N LYS A 394 16.11 17.07 -17.24
CA LYS A 394 15.64 17.94 -18.32
C LYS A 394 16.24 17.54 -19.67
N GLY A 395 15.57 17.94 -20.74
CA GLY A 395 15.99 17.67 -22.12
C GLY A 395 15.59 16.28 -22.60
N GLU A 396 16.23 15.83 -23.68
CA GLU A 396 15.95 14.54 -24.30
C GLU A 396 16.98 13.49 -23.88
N ARG A 397 16.50 12.33 -23.41
CA ARG A 397 17.34 11.16 -23.14
C ARG A 397 16.64 9.90 -23.58
N GLU A 398 17.36 9.03 -24.27
CA GLU A 398 16.85 7.73 -24.71
C GLU A 398 17.80 6.61 -24.28
N CYS A 399 17.24 5.50 -23.79
CA CYS A 399 17.96 4.28 -23.49
C CYS A 399 17.22 3.10 -24.11
N TYR A 400 17.82 2.44 -25.10
CA TYR A 400 17.31 1.20 -25.67
C TYR A 400 18.29 0.07 -25.39
N PHE A 401 17.78 -1.04 -24.87
CA PHE A 401 18.57 -2.22 -24.60
C PHE A 401 17.78 -3.49 -24.84
N THR A 402 18.49 -4.60 -24.98
CA THR A 402 17.89 -5.92 -25.14
C THR A 402 18.05 -6.75 -23.87
N LYS A 403 17.03 -7.54 -23.51
CA LYS A 403 17.06 -8.47 -22.37
C LYS A 403 16.24 -9.70 -22.70
N GLU A 404 16.79 -10.88 -22.40
CA GLU A 404 16.06 -12.15 -22.54
C GLU A 404 14.76 -12.12 -21.74
N GLN A 405 13.69 -12.62 -22.33
CA GLN A 405 12.33 -12.64 -21.77
C GLN A 405 11.64 -13.94 -22.20
N ASP A 406 10.88 -14.56 -21.31
CA ASP A 406 10.17 -15.83 -21.58
C ASP A 406 9.20 -15.72 -22.76
N THR A 407 8.58 -14.55 -22.93
CA THR A 407 7.72 -14.23 -24.07
C THR A 407 8.35 -13.09 -24.85
N PRO A 408 8.56 -13.24 -26.18
CA PRO A 408 9.05 -12.17 -27.03
C PRO A 408 8.20 -10.90 -26.88
N ASN A 409 8.82 -9.82 -26.42
CA ASN A 409 8.13 -8.57 -26.11
C ASN A 409 9.06 -7.37 -26.26
N SER A 410 8.49 -6.24 -26.64
CA SER A 410 9.10 -4.92 -26.55
C SER A 410 8.27 -4.04 -25.63
N LEU A 411 8.93 -3.44 -24.64
CA LEU A 411 8.33 -2.51 -23.70
C LEU A 411 9.02 -1.16 -23.82
N ASN A 412 8.30 -0.16 -24.32
CA ASN A 412 8.80 1.20 -24.46
C ASN A 412 8.05 2.12 -23.49
N VAL A 413 8.80 2.84 -22.67
CA VAL A 413 8.27 3.77 -21.68
C VAL A 413 8.68 5.17 -22.08
N PHE A 414 7.70 6.01 -22.41
CA PHE A 414 7.89 7.41 -22.74
C PHE A 414 7.47 8.26 -21.54
N ILE A 415 8.32 9.19 -21.13
CA ILE A 415 8.08 10.04 -19.96
C ILE A 415 8.32 11.49 -20.39
N TYR A 416 7.31 12.31 -20.16
CA TYR A 416 7.32 13.74 -20.42
C TYR A 416 7.08 14.48 -19.12
N HIS A 417 7.71 15.64 -18.95
CA HIS A 417 7.42 16.50 -17.80
C HIS A 417 7.58 17.98 -18.12
N ALA A 418 6.79 18.81 -17.46
CA ALA A 418 6.85 20.26 -17.61
C ALA A 418 6.53 20.95 -16.29
N PRO A 419 7.11 22.13 -16.01
CA PRO A 419 6.71 22.93 -14.87
C PRO A 419 5.20 23.22 -14.91
N MET A 420 4.49 22.87 -13.85
CA MET A 420 3.05 23.12 -13.72
C MET A 420 2.66 23.13 -12.25
N LYS A 421 1.96 24.18 -11.82
CA LYS A 421 1.49 24.34 -10.44
C LYS A 421 0.41 23.33 -10.09
N GLU A 422 0.41 22.88 -8.83
CA GLU A 422 -0.63 22.01 -8.32
C GLU A 422 -1.88 22.80 -7.91
N THR A 423 -2.84 22.90 -8.83
CA THR A 423 -4.12 23.58 -8.63
C THR A 423 -5.26 22.69 -9.14
N LEU A 424 -6.46 22.86 -8.61
CA LEU A 424 -7.65 22.12 -9.05
C LEU A 424 -7.81 22.09 -10.58
N ARG A 425 -7.68 23.24 -11.25
CA ARG A 425 -7.84 23.30 -12.70
C ARG A 425 -6.75 22.49 -13.42
N ASN A 426 -5.51 22.61 -13.00
CA ASN A 426 -4.40 21.89 -13.64
C ASN A 426 -4.50 20.38 -13.39
N ASP A 427 -4.91 19.97 -12.19
CA ASP A 427 -5.11 18.55 -11.85
C ASP A 427 -6.18 17.93 -12.75
N ILE A 428 -7.34 18.57 -12.86
CA ILE A 428 -8.41 18.14 -13.77
C ILE A 428 -7.93 18.13 -15.23
N LEU A 429 -7.19 19.15 -15.68
CA LEU A 429 -6.70 19.20 -17.06
C LEU A 429 -5.72 18.07 -17.39
N VAL A 430 -4.84 17.72 -16.46
CA VAL A 430 -3.87 16.62 -16.63
C VAL A 430 -4.57 15.27 -16.59
N ASP A 431 -5.57 15.07 -15.72
CA ASP A 431 -6.41 13.86 -15.71
C ASP A 431 -7.24 13.73 -17.01
N MET A 432 -7.84 14.82 -17.48
CA MET A 432 -8.55 14.81 -18.77
C MET A 432 -7.62 14.50 -19.95
N LEU A 433 -6.39 15.01 -19.94
CA LEU A 433 -5.37 14.65 -20.93
C LEU A 433 -5.03 13.16 -20.87
N GLN A 434 -4.82 12.60 -19.67
CA GLN A 434 -4.58 11.17 -19.47
C GLN A 434 -5.70 10.32 -20.08
N GLN A 435 -6.96 10.65 -19.75
CA GLN A 435 -8.13 9.91 -20.23
C GLN A 435 -8.27 10.04 -21.76
N ALA A 436 -8.08 11.23 -22.32
CA ALA A 436 -8.14 11.46 -23.76
C ALA A 436 -7.07 10.65 -24.52
N MET A 437 -5.83 10.63 -24.02
CA MET A 437 -4.74 9.84 -24.61
C MET A 437 -4.99 8.33 -24.47
N THR A 438 -5.56 7.90 -23.35
CA THR A 438 -5.94 6.49 -23.13
C THR A 438 -7.00 6.04 -24.14
N MET A 439 -8.03 6.86 -24.39
CA MET A 439 -9.03 6.58 -25.41
C MET A 439 -8.41 6.53 -26.81
N LEU A 440 -7.57 7.51 -27.15
CA LEU A 440 -6.89 7.58 -28.45
C LEU A 440 -6.03 6.35 -28.75
N TYR A 441 -5.26 5.86 -27.79
CA TYR A 441 -4.43 4.68 -28.00
C TYR A 441 -5.19 3.36 -27.88
N THR A 442 -6.34 3.36 -27.23
CA THR A 442 -7.25 2.20 -27.29
C THR A 442 -7.76 2.03 -28.71
N GLU A 443 -8.20 3.10 -29.36
CA GLU A 443 -8.64 3.07 -30.77
C GLU A 443 -7.46 2.71 -31.70
N THR A 444 -6.40 3.52 -31.69
CA THR A 444 -5.35 3.45 -32.72
C THR A 444 -4.38 2.28 -32.56
N VAL A 445 -4.02 1.89 -31.33
CA VAL A 445 -3.01 0.83 -31.11
C VAL A 445 -3.68 -0.53 -30.90
N ARG A 446 -4.79 -0.58 -30.16
CA ARG A 446 -5.46 -1.85 -29.84
C ARG A 446 -6.50 -2.23 -30.89
N GLU A 447 -7.42 -1.34 -31.25
CA GLU A 447 -8.56 -1.67 -32.11
C GLU A 447 -8.16 -1.70 -33.59
N ASP A 448 -7.47 -0.67 -34.09
CA ASP A 448 -7.11 -0.57 -35.51
C ASP A 448 -5.95 -1.50 -35.90
N GLU A 449 -4.87 -1.51 -35.11
CA GLU A 449 -3.62 -2.18 -35.49
C GLU A 449 -3.40 -3.54 -34.81
N GLY A 450 -4.18 -3.83 -33.75
CA GLY A 450 -3.96 -5.00 -32.90
C GLY A 450 -2.51 -5.10 -32.44
N GLY A 451 -1.88 -3.97 -32.14
CA GLY A 451 -0.45 -3.86 -31.79
C GLY A 451 -0.16 -4.15 -30.33
N ALA A 452 -1.12 -3.85 -29.45
CA ALA A 452 -1.06 -4.08 -28.02
C ALA A 452 -2.46 -4.38 -27.47
N TYR A 453 -2.53 -5.08 -26.33
CA TYR A 453 -3.80 -5.22 -25.59
C TYR A 453 -4.27 -3.87 -25.00
N GLY A 454 -3.34 -2.96 -24.74
CA GLY A 454 -3.59 -1.61 -24.29
C GLY A 454 -2.30 -0.83 -24.11
N VAL A 455 -2.42 0.49 -24.04
CA VAL A 455 -1.31 1.42 -23.82
C VAL A 455 -1.63 2.22 -22.57
N PRO A 456 -1.12 1.79 -21.39
CA PRO A 456 -1.32 2.56 -20.16
C PRO A 456 -0.73 3.97 -20.31
N VAL A 457 -1.58 4.97 -20.05
CA VAL A 457 -1.17 6.36 -19.90
C VAL A 457 -1.43 6.76 -18.46
N ASN A 458 -0.39 7.20 -17.77
CA ASN A 458 -0.48 7.78 -16.44
C ASN A 458 -0.06 9.24 -16.53
N ALA A 459 -0.84 10.15 -15.96
CA ALA A 459 -0.45 11.54 -15.83
C ALA A 459 -0.84 12.07 -14.46
N GLY A 460 -0.09 13.05 -13.99
CA GLY A 460 -0.39 13.70 -12.73
C GLY A 460 0.50 14.88 -12.44
N LEU A 461 0.19 15.55 -11.34
CA LEU A 461 0.99 16.63 -10.79
C LEU A 461 1.85 16.11 -9.64
N SER A 462 2.99 16.77 -9.43
CA SER A 462 3.81 16.63 -8.22
C SER A 462 4.15 18.01 -7.70
N ASP A 463 4.06 18.23 -6.38
CA ASP A 463 4.50 19.46 -5.71
C ASP A 463 5.94 19.41 -5.18
N TYR A 464 6.58 18.24 -5.25
CA TYR A 464 7.87 18.01 -4.61
C TYR A 464 8.78 17.11 -5.46
N PRO A 465 10.09 17.41 -5.56
CA PRO A 465 10.78 18.57 -4.98
C PRO A 465 10.53 19.89 -5.75
N GLU A 466 9.84 19.82 -6.88
CA GLU A 466 9.38 20.96 -7.67
C GLU A 466 8.00 20.69 -8.27
N GLU A 467 7.25 21.75 -8.57
CA GLU A 467 5.93 21.68 -9.16
C GLU A 467 6.00 21.33 -10.66
N ILE A 468 5.63 20.09 -11.00
CA ILE A 468 5.63 19.59 -12.39
C ILE A 468 4.36 18.81 -12.71
N ALA A 469 3.94 18.87 -13.98
CA ALA A 469 3.11 17.85 -14.60
C ALA A 469 4.02 16.79 -15.22
N ASN A 470 3.64 15.52 -15.10
CA ASN A 470 4.31 14.43 -15.78
C ASN A 470 3.30 13.53 -16.49
N VAL A 471 3.70 12.99 -17.64
CA VAL A 471 2.94 12.01 -18.42
C VAL A 471 3.86 10.83 -18.73
N GLN A 472 3.43 9.64 -18.37
CA GLN A 472 4.07 8.37 -18.71
C GLN A 472 3.16 7.57 -19.65
N ILE A 473 3.71 7.14 -20.79
CA ILE A 473 3.04 6.27 -21.76
C ILE A 473 3.83 4.97 -21.82
N VAL A 474 3.17 3.84 -21.60
CA VAL A 474 3.78 2.50 -21.61
C VAL A 474 3.24 1.73 -22.82
N LEU A 475 4.14 1.37 -23.74
CA LEU A 475 3.82 0.61 -24.95
C LEU A 475 4.41 -0.81 -24.84
N PRO A 476 3.62 -1.79 -24.39
CA PRO A 476 3.92 -3.21 -24.62
C PRO A 476 3.52 -3.60 -26.04
N THR A 477 4.41 -4.22 -26.79
CA THR A 477 4.14 -4.64 -28.19
C THR A 477 5.05 -5.78 -28.59
N ALA A 478 4.67 -6.54 -29.61
CA ALA A 478 5.59 -7.49 -30.24
C ALA A 478 6.84 -6.77 -30.79
N PRO A 479 8.05 -7.36 -30.67
CA PRO A 479 9.31 -6.75 -31.14
C PRO A 479 9.26 -6.27 -32.59
N GLU A 480 8.66 -7.05 -33.49
CA GLU A 480 8.52 -6.75 -34.91
C GLU A 480 7.59 -5.56 -35.19
N LYS A 481 6.62 -5.30 -34.30
CA LYS A 481 5.69 -4.16 -34.41
C LYS A 481 6.22 -2.89 -33.75
N ARG A 482 7.33 -2.96 -33.01
CA ARG A 482 7.86 -1.86 -32.17
C ARG A 482 7.96 -0.52 -32.90
N ILE A 483 8.58 -0.51 -34.08
CA ILE A 483 8.80 0.73 -34.84
C ILE A 483 7.47 1.34 -35.29
N ALA A 484 6.57 0.52 -35.84
CA ALA A 484 5.26 0.96 -36.29
C ALA A 484 4.43 1.51 -35.12
N MET A 485 4.35 0.77 -34.01
CA MET A 485 3.55 1.19 -32.85
C MET A 485 4.14 2.43 -32.16
N THR A 486 5.46 2.57 -32.13
CA THR A 486 6.11 3.80 -31.63
C THR A 486 5.76 5.01 -32.51
N SER A 487 5.65 4.82 -33.83
CA SER A 487 5.17 5.89 -34.72
C SER A 487 3.77 6.34 -34.34
N ILE A 488 2.85 5.39 -34.11
CA ILE A 488 1.46 5.69 -33.72
C ILE A 488 1.38 6.40 -32.37
N ILE A 489 2.23 6.04 -31.40
CA ILE A 489 2.34 6.80 -30.14
C ILE A 489 2.70 8.26 -30.42
N ASN A 490 3.74 8.51 -31.23
CA ASN A 490 4.18 9.86 -31.57
C ASN A 490 3.13 10.63 -32.37
N ASP A 491 2.43 9.97 -33.30
CA ASP A 491 1.35 10.56 -34.09
C ASP A 491 0.18 10.95 -33.20
N GLY A 492 -0.18 10.13 -32.21
CA GLY A 492 -1.21 10.46 -31.23
C GLY A 492 -0.85 11.64 -30.32
N ILE A 493 0.42 11.74 -29.89
CA ILE A 493 0.92 12.92 -29.15
C ILE A 493 0.77 14.17 -30.01
N LYS A 494 1.21 14.10 -31.26
CA LYS A 494 1.13 15.21 -32.21
C LYS A 494 -0.33 15.62 -32.45
N GLN A 495 -1.23 14.65 -32.67
CA GLN A 495 -2.65 14.90 -32.81
C GLN A 495 -3.22 15.64 -31.60
N MET A 496 -2.87 15.21 -30.38
CA MET A 496 -3.33 15.88 -29.16
C MET A 496 -2.79 17.32 -29.04
N MET A 497 -1.54 17.56 -29.43
CA MET A 497 -0.96 18.91 -29.45
C MET A 497 -1.56 19.82 -30.54
N GLU A 498 -1.96 19.27 -31.69
CA GLU A 498 -2.46 20.05 -32.82
C GLU A 498 -3.97 20.30 -32.74
N GLN A 499 -4.72 19.30 -32.29
CA GLN A 499 -6.18 19.26 -32.39
C GLN A 499 -6.87 19.18 -31.02
N GLY A 500 -6.22 18.59 -30.01
CA GLY A 500 -6.89 18.20 -28.77
C GLY A 500 -7.81 16.99 -28.94
N PRO A 501 -8.58 16.60 -27.90
CA PRO A 501 -9.57 15.53 -28.02
C PRO A 501 -10.75 15.98 -28.89
N SER A 502 -11.47 15.01 -29.46
CA SER A 502 -12.78 15.30 -30.06
C SER A 502 -13.77 15.77 -29.00
N GLU A 503 -14.73 16.62 -29.39
CA GLU A 503 -15.80 17.07 -28.49
C GLU A 503 -16.63 15.90 -27.92
N GLU A 504 -16.79 14.82 -28.69
CA GLU A 504 -17.44 13.60 -28.22
C GLU A 504 -16.65 12.94 -27.08
N ASN A 505 -15.34 12.75 -27.26
CA ASN A 505 -14.50 12.13 -26.24
C ASN A 505 -14.39 13.02 -25.01
N LEU A 506 -14.26 14.34 -25.17
CA LEU A 506 -14.31 15.28 -24.05
C LEU A 506 -15.64 15.19 -23.30
N GLY A 507 -16.77 15.08 -24.01
CA GLY A 507 -18.09 14.88 -23.42
C GLY A 507 -18.15 13.63 -22.53
N LYS A 508 -17.65 12.49 -23.03
CA LYS A 508 -17.57 11.22 -22.28
C LYS A 508 -16.69 11.35 -21.03
N ILE A 509 -15.54 12.00 -21.16
CA ILE A 509 -14.61 12.24 -20.04
C ILE A 509 -15.28 13.09 -18.96
N LYS A 510 -15.92 14.21 -19.33
CA LYS A 510 -16.65 15.05 -18.36
C LYS A 510 -17.75 14.28 -17.65
N GLU A 511 -18.56 13.51 -18.37
CA GLU A 511 -19.63 12.70 -17.77
C GLU A 511 -19.05 11.69 -16.77
N TYR A 512 -17.97 11.00 -17.14
CA TYR A 512 -17.28 10.06 -16.26
C TYR A 512 -16.76 10.73 -15.00
N MET A 513 -16.04 11.86 -15.14
CA MET A 513 -15.45 12.57 -14.00
C MET A 513 -16.50 13.10 -13.04
N LEU A 514 -17.58 13.72 -13.56
CA LEU A 514 -18.68 14.19 -12.71
C LEU A 514 -19.34 13.03 -11.97
N ARG A 515 -19.57 11.89 -12.63
CA ARG A 515 -20.12 10.69 -11.97
C ARG A 515 -19.17 10.14 -10.90
N SER A 516 -17.88 10.03 -11.21
CA SER A 516 -16.85 9.56 -10.28
C SER A 516 -16.77 10.46 -9.05
N HIS A 517 -16.81 11.77 -9.24
CA HIS A 517 -16.79 12.74 -8.14
C HIS A 517 -17.98 12.56 -7.19
N GLN A 518 -19.18 12.26 -7.70
CA GLN A 518 -20.33 11.92 -6.85
C GLN A 518 -20.11 10.67 -5.98
N GLU A 519 -19.28 9.72 -6.45
CA GLU A 519 -18.87 8.55 -5.67
C GLU A 519 -17.77 8.92 -4.66
N ASP A 520 -16.81 9.76 -5.05
CA ASP A 520 -15.74 10.26 -4.18
C ASP A 520 -16.27 11.06 -2.99
N LEU A 521 -17.32 11.88 -3.19
CA LEU A 521 -18.01 12.59 -2.11
C LEU A 521 -18.61 11.63 -1.06
N LYS A 522 -18.76 10.34 -1.38
CA LYS A 522 -19.20 9.26 -0.48
C LYS A 522 -18.06 8.36 0.00
N ASN A 523 -16.81 8.82 -0.12
CA ASN A 523 -15.62 8.06 0.25
C ASN A 523 -14.85 8.71 1.42
N ASN A 524 -14.56 7.95 2.48
CA ASN A 524 -13.83 8.49 3.63
C ASN A 524 -12.38 8.90 3.28
N GLY A 525 -11.73 8.16 2.38
CA GLY A 525 -10.37 8.46 1.91
C GLY A 525 -10.29 9.77 1.12
N TYR A 526 -11.28 10.07 0.26
CA TYR A 526 -11.40 11.35 -0.45
C TYR A 526 -11.40 12.52 0.54
N TRP A 527 -12.24 12.43 1.57
CA TRP A 527 -12.32 13.47 2.59
C TRP A 527 -11.08 13.59 3.48
N MET A 528 -10.45 12.45 3.82
CA MET A 528 -9.17 12.44 4.53
C MET A 528 -8.08 13.18 3.74
N ASN A 529 -7.96 12.88 2.45
CA ASN A 529 -6.99 13.53 1.57
C ASN A 529 -7.32 15.02 1.40
N SER A 530 -8.58 15.37 1.17
CA SER A 530 -9.04 16.77 1.03
C SER A 530 -8.73 17.61 2.27
N LEU A 531 -8.99 17.08 3.47
CA LEU A 531 -8.65 17.76 4.73
C LEU A 531 -7.14 17.99 4.84
N VAL A 532 -6.34 16.97 4.54
CA VAL A 532 -4.87 17.06 4.60
C VAL A 532 -4.35 18.08 3.58
N SER A 533 -4.76 18.00 2.32
CA SER A 533 -4.40 18.94 1.24
C SER A 533 -4.74 20.37 1.64
N LYS A 534 -5.97 20.64 2.07
CA LYS A 534 -6.37 22.00 2.43
C LYS A 534 -5.65 22.53 3.67
N THR A 535 -5.57 21.74 4.74
CA THR A 535 -5.06 22.24 6.03
C THR A 535 -3.54 22.34 6.09
N ARG A 536 -2.82 21.45 5.38
CA ARG A 536 -1.35 21.42 5.41
C ARG A 536 -0.71 22.09 4.21
N TYR A 537 -1.31 21.94 3.04
CA TYR A 537 -0.76 22.41 1.78
C TYR A 537 -1.42 23.68 1.27
N ASP A 538 -2.54 24.10 1.89
CA ASP A 538 -3.39 25.20 1.40
C ASP A 538 -3.88 24.96 -0.04
N GLN A 539 -4.05 23.69 -0.42
CA GLN A 539 -4.53 23.29 -1.73
C GLN A 539 -6.03 23.02 -1.69
N GLU A 540 -6.78 23.73 -2.53
CA GLU A 540 -8.23 23.54 -2.69
C GLU A 540 -8.52 22.63 -3.88
N PHE A 541 -9.14 21.47 -3.62
CA PHE A 541 -9.52 20.49 -4.64
C PHE A 541 -11.00 20.07 -4.57
N VAL A 542 -11.78 20.63 -3.64
CA VAL A 542 -13.18 20.24 -3.42
C VAL A 542 -14.11 21.30 -3.99
N GLU A 543 -13.94 22.55 -3.55
CA GLU A 543 -14.82 23.65 -3.95
C GLU A 543 -14.59 24.03 -5.41
N GLY A 544 -15.67 24.06 -6.21
CA GLY A 544 -15.61 24.43 -7.63
C GLY A 544 -15.22 23.30 -8.58
N TYR A 545 -15.14 22.04 -8.11
CA TYR A 545 -14.74 20.90 -8.94
C TYR A 545 -15.67 20.71 -10.15
N GLU A 546 -16.98 20.64 -9.93
CA GLU A 546 -17.96 20.38 -10.99
C GLU A 546 -17.98 21.50 -12.03
N GLU A 547 -17.97 22.76 -11.58
CA GLU A 547 -17.90 23.93 -12.46
C GLU A 547 -16.60 23.94 -13.27
N CYS A 548 -15.47 23.57 -12.65
CA CYS A 548 -14.19 23.48 -13.33
C CYS A 548 -14.21 22.41 -14.42
N VAL A 549 -14.69 21.18 -14.12
CA VAL A 549 -14.84 20.09 -15.10
C VAL A 549 -15.70 20.54 -16.28
N GLN A 550 -16.83 21.18 -16.02
CA GLN A 550 -17.74 21.63 -17.07
C GLN A 550 -17.11 22.73 -17.95
N SER A 551 -16.31 23.62 -17.35
CA SER A 551 -15.68 24.77 -18.04
C SER A 551 -14.58 24.39 -19.03
N ILE A 552 -13.95 23.22 -18.88
CA ILE A 552 -12.79 22.82 -19.69
C ILE A 552 -13.21 22.57 -21.15
N THR A 553 -12.44 23.08 -22.09
CA THR A 553 -12.65 22.90 -23.53
C THR A 553 -11.61 21.96 -24.14
N ALA A 554 -11.85 21.49 -25.37
CA ALA A 554 -10.84 20.72 -26.10
C ALA A 554 -9.55 21.53 -26.32
N ASP A 555 -9.67 22.85 -26.51
CA ASP A 555 -8.52 23.75 -26.66
C ASP A 555 -7.70 23.87 -25.36
N ASP A 556 -8.33 23.83 -24.18
CA ASP A 556 -7.59 23.81 -22.91
C ASP A 556 -6.71 22.54 -22.79
N ILE A 557 -7.26 21.37 -23.16
CA ILE A 557 -6.52 20.10 -23.13
C ILE A 557 -5.39 20.11 -24.16
N LYS A 558 -5.66 20.67 -25.35
CA LYS A 558 -4.64 20.90 -26.38
C LYS A 558 -3.51 21.78 -25.87
N GLN A 559 -3.80 22.88 -25.19
CA GLN A 559 -2.78 23.78 -24.62
C GLN A 559 -1.93 23.06 -23.55
N VAL A 560 -2.55 22.21 -22.73
CA VAL A 560 -1.83 21.40 -21.73
C VAL A 560 -0.96 20.34 -22.40
N ALA A 561 -1.45 19.68 -23.44
CA ALA A 561 -0.66 18.77 -24.26
C ALA A 561 0.54 19.49 -24.89
N GLN A 562 0.35 20.68 -25.44
CA GLN A 562 1.42 21.51 -25.99
C GLN A 562 2.46 21.90 -24.93
N LEU A 563 2.02 22.27 -23.73
CA LEU A 563 2.92 22.62 -22.63
C LEU A 563 3.77 21.41 -22.19
N ILE A 564 3.15 20.24 -22.03
CA ILE A 564 3.85 19.04 -21.53
C ILE A 564 4.75 18.44 -22.60
N PHE A 565 4.17 18.09 -23.77
CA PHE A 565 4.89 17.39 -24.83
C PHE A 565 5.81 18.33 -25.64
N GLY A 566 5.52 19.64 -25.65
CA GLY A 566 6.36 20.67 -26.26
C GLY A 566 7.42 21.27 -25.33
N SER A 567 7.54 20.78 -24.09
CA SER A 567 8.51 21.28 -23.09
C SER A 567 9.98 21.04 -23.47
N GLY A 568 10.24 20.11 -24.39
CA GLY A 568 11.58 19.62 -24.70
C GLY A 568 12.13 18.64 -23.66
N ASN A 569 11.34 18.25 -22.65
CA ASN A 569 11.71 17.20 -21.70
C ASN A 569 11.06 15.89 -22.13
N ARG A 570 11.83 15.01 -22.78
CA ARG A 570 11.36 13.72 -23.27
C ARG A 570 12.37 12.63 -22.92
N LEU A 571 11.94 11.71 -22.08
CA LEU A 571 12.76 10.61 -21.60
C LEU A 571 12.16 9.30 -22.10
N VAL A 572 13.00 8.43 -22.67
CA VAL A 572 12.54 7.15 -23.22
C VAL A 572 13.41 6.01 -22.72
N VAL A 573 12.76 4.94 -22.26
CA VAL A 573 13.42 3.67 -21.97
C VAL A 573 12.72 2.55 -22.72
N GLY A 574 13.44 1.89 -23.63
CA GLY A 574 12.97 0.74 -24.39
C GLY A 574 13.73 -0.53 -24.04
N MET A 575 13.00 -1.59 -23.71
CA MET A 575 13.52 -2.94 -23.55
C MET A 575 12.93 -3.83 -24.64
N GLU A 576 13.75 -4.62 -25.32
CA GLU A 576 13.31 -5.56 -26.37
C GLU A 576 13.91 -6.95 -26.13
N THR A 577 13.17 -8.01 -26.43
CA THR A 577 13.76 -9.35 -26.50
C THR A 577 14.81 -9.39 -27.61
N PRO A 578 16.02 -9.94 -27.38
CA PRO A 578 17.00 -10.14 -28.45
C PRO A 578 16.37 -10.89 -29.62
N LYS A 579 16.69 -10.48 -30.85
CA LYS A 579 16.37 -11.30 -32.03
C LYS A 579 17.20 -12.57 -31.95
N GLU A 580 16.57 -13.74 -32.15
CA GLU A 580 17.30 -15.02 -32.24
C GLU A 580 18.46 -14.87 -33.25
N LYS A 581 19.63 -15.37 -32.85
CA LYS A 581 20.87 -15.28 -33.64
C LYS A 581 20.87 -16.21 -34.85
#